data_AF-A0A5E4IIT4-F1
#
_entry.id   AF-A0A5E4IIT4-F1
#
_cell.length_a   1.000
_cell.length_b   1.000
_cell.length_c   1.000
_cell.angle_alpha   90.00
_cell.angle_beta   90.00
_cell.angle_gamma   90.00
#
_symmetry.space_group_name_H-M   'P 1'
#
loop_
_entity.id
_entity.type
_entity.pdbx_description
1 polymer ?
#
loop_
_entity_poly.entity_id
_entity_poly.type
_entity_poly.pdbx_seq_one_letter_code
_entity_poly.pdbx_strand_id
1 'polypeptide(L)'
;MNLHLMKKNISMTRTKFLSKNDVNETCIKGIFEELGSPLVLKEPSTSFSVRVEKVATVSEFIKVAKRFLKLTDWIVIQEYIESRFDWRIGVLNGQLLYACRYIIPSETFKIQASVNGHIVYCDVESVPVDQVPTEVIDLGIEAGKAIGNGLYGVDIKESNGKLYVIEVNDNPSLEGGEDANYPDMFRRIVSYLMTGETSDYADETWLRAIGPYGFEGEYGLGADAAFAQGEATVENDVYSYKIDFSEK
;
A
#
# COMPACT_ATOMS: atom_id res chain seq x y z
N MET A 1 4.79 -3.34 13.02
CA MET A 1 4.43 -1.95 12.67
C MET A 1 4.07 -1.06 13.87
N ASN A 2 2.87 -1.16 14.47
CA ASN A 2 2.34 -0.15 15.44
C ASN A 2 3.36 0.32 16.50
N LEU A 3 4.05 -0.63 17.16
CA LEU A 3 5.04 -0.29 18.20
C LEU A 3 6.25 0.50 17.65
N HIS A 4 6.67 0.27 16.41
CA HIS A 4 7.74 1.03 15.76
C HIS A 4 7.31 2.47 15.50
N LEU A 5 6.09 2.66 14.96
CA LEU A 5 5.51 3.97 14.70
C LEU A 5 5.38 4.78 16.01
N MET A 6 4.86 4.15 17.07
CA MET A 6 4.78 4.76 18.40
C MET A 6 6.15 5.16 18.95
N LYS A 7 7.15 4.26 18.86
CA LYS A 7 8.52 4.54 19.33
C LYS A 7 9.17 5.71 18.59
N LYS A 8 8.83 5.89 17.31
CA LYS A 8 9.34 6.96 16.45
C LYS A 8 8.45 8.20 16.44
N ASN A 9 7.35 8.20 17.22
CA ASN A 9 6.38 9.29 17.30
C ASN A 9 5.79 9.68 15.93
N ILE A 10 5.57 8.68 15.06
CA ILE A 10 4.93 8.88 13.76
C ILE A 10 3.43 9.08 13.94
N SER A 11 2.83 10.01 13.19
CA SER A 11 1.39 10.25 13.21
C SER A 11 0.62 9.01 12.75
N MET A 12 -0.11 8.39 13.66
CA MET A 12 -0.89 7.18 13.42
C MET A 12 -2.20 7.23 14.19
N THR A 13 -3.16 6.37 13.82
CA THR A 13 -4.41 6.25 14.58
C THR A 13 -4.14 5.84 16.03
N ARG A 14 -4.87 6.43 16.97
CA ARG A 14 -4.77 6.05 18.39
C ARG A 14 -5.09 4.58 18.52
N THR A 15 -4.16 3.84 19.11
CA THR A 15 -4.13 2.38 19.07
C THR A 15 -3.91 1.80 20.47
N LYS A 16 -4.67 0.75 20.81
CA LYS A 16 -4.51 -0.06 22.01
C LYS A 16 -4.35 -1.53 21.63
N PHE A 17 -3.76 -2.28 22.54
CA PHE A 17 -3.62 -3.73 22.43
C PHE A 17 -4.40 -4.37 23.58
N LEU A 18 -5.21 -5.37 23.28
CA LEU A 18 -5.98 -6.09 24.28
C LEU A 18 -5.59 -7.56 24.27
N SER A 19 -5.13 -8.05 25.43
CA SER A 19 -4.84 -9.46 25.63
C SER A 19 -6.11 -10.27 25.86
N LYS A 20 -6.05 -11.56 25.52
CA LYS A 20 -7.09 -12.54 25.81
C LYS A 20 -7.54 -12.58 27.27
N ASN A 21 -6.62 -12.29 28.19
CA ASN A 21 -6.89 -12.31 29.63
C ASN A 21 -7.61 -11.05 30.14
N ASP A 22 -7.63 -9.98 29.35
CA ASP A 22 -8.12 -8.66 29.78
C ASP A 22 -9.51 -8.33 29.22
N VAL A 23 -10.17 -9.27 28.53
CA VAL A 23 -11.49 -9.05 27.91
C VAL A 23 -12.59 -9.04 28.97
N ASN A 24 -12.85 -7.86 29.53
CA ASN A 24 -13.96 -7.60 30.44
C ASN A 24 -14.67 -6.29 30.10
N GLU A 25 -15.91 -6.15 30.55
CA GLU A 25 -16.79 -5.05 30.18
C GLU A 25 -16.26 -3.68 30.64
N THR A 26 -15.67 -3.60 31.84
CA THR A 26 -15.11 -2.35 32.38
C THR A 26 -13.93 -1.87 31.54
N CYS A 27 -13.01 -2.77 31.17
CA CYS A 27 -11.89 -2.46 30.29
C CYS A 27 -12.38 -1.95 28.93
N ILE A 28 -13.36 -2.64 28.34
CA ILE A 28 -13.90 -2.27 27.03
C ILE A 28 -14.59 -0.90 27.06
N LYS A 29 -15.36 -0.59 28.11
CA LYS A 29 -15.95 0.75 28.30
C LYS A 29 -14.88 1.83 28.37
N GLY A 30 -13.82 1.62 29.15
CA GLY A 30 -12.69 2.55 29.21
C GLY A 30 -12.00 2.75 27.85
N ILE A 31 -11.90 1.71 27.03
CA ILE A 31 -11.37 1.83 25.66
C ILE A 31 -12.27 2.71 24.79
N PHE A 32 -13.60 2.56 24.86
CA PHE A 32 -14.53 3.43 24.14
C PHE A 32 -14.50 4.88 24.63
N GLU A 33 -14.33 5.10 25.93
CA GLU A 33 -14.17 6.45 26.50
C GLU A 33 -12.89 7.13 26.01
N GLU A 34 -11.79 6.38 25.90
CA GLU A 34 -10.51 6.90 25.47
C GLU A 34 -10.44 7.12 23.95
N LEU A 35 -10.80 6.11 23.16
CA LEU A 35 -10.63 6.12 21.70
C LEU A 35 -11.87 6.65 20.95
N GLY A 36 -13.02 6.72 21.60
CA GLY A 36 -14.29 7.12 20.98
C GLY A 36 -15.05 5.95 20.35
N SER A 37 -16.07 6.27 19.57
CA SER A 37 -16.87 5.30 18.80
C SER A 37 -17.13 5.86 17.40
N PRO A 38 -17.09 5.02 16.34
CA PRO A 38 -16.81 3.58 16.36
C PRO A 38 -15.32 3.25 16.48
N LEU A 39 -15.02 1.98 16.75
CA LEU A 39 -13.67 1.42 16.84
C LEU A 39 -13.42 0.39 15.75
N VAL A 40 -12.16 0.18 15.38
CA VAL A 40 -11.71 -0.87 14.47
C VAL A 40 -10.90 -1.91 15.25
N LEU A 41 -11.36 -3.15 15.23
CA LEU A 41 -10.64 -4.30 15.79
C LEU A 41 -9.91 -5.01 14.66
N LYS A 42 -8.62 -5.30 14.86
CA LYS A 42 -7.76 -6.01 13.92
C LYS A 42 -7.11 -7.21 14.57
N GLU A 43 -7.15 -8.35 13.89
CA GLU A 43 -6.33 -9.51 14.23
C GLU A 43 -4.93 -9.32 13.63
N PRO A 44 -3.84 -9.32 14.42
CA PRO A 44 -2.50 -8.88 13.97
C PRO A 44 -1.83 -9.72 12.88
N SER A 45 -2.26 -10.97 12.66
CA SER A 45 -1.62 -11.94 11.78
C SER A 45 -2.31 -12.14 10.43
N THR A 46 -3.31 -11.31 10.08
CA THR A 46 -4.00 -11.44 8.79
C THR A 46 -3.54 -10.46 7.75
N SER A 47 -3.44 -10.94 6.51
CA SER A 47 -3.40 -10.11 5.29
C SER A 47 -4.81 -9.83 4.76
N PHE A 48 -4.92 -8.88 3.81
CA PHE A 48 -6.13 -8.61 3.02
C PHE A 48 -7.40 -8.21 3.79
N SER A 49 -7.27 -7.53 4.94
CA SER A 49 -8.43 -7.03 5.72
C SER A 49 -9.47 -8.10 6.15
N VAL A 50 -9.12 -9.39 6.07
CA VAL A 50 -10.04 -10.51 6.34
C VAL A 50 -10.55 -10.47 7.78
N ARG A 51 -9.70 -10.08 8.73
CA ARG A 51 -10.05 -9.96 10.16
C ARG A 51 -9.88 -8.55 10.69
N VAL A 52 -10.57 -7.64 10.02
CA VAL A 52 -10.75 -6.26 10.45
C VAL A 52 -12.25 -6.00 10.59
N GLU A 53 -12.73 -5.55 11.74
CA GLU A 53 -14.16 -5.30 11.96
C GLU A 53 -14.39 -3.98 12.69
N LYS A 54 -15.39 -3.22 12.23
CA LYS A 54 -15.85 -1.98 12.87
C LYS A 54 -16.91 -2.31 13.91
N VAL A 55 -16.78 -1.76 15.11
CA VAL A 55 -17.73 -1.95 16.22
C VAL A 55 -18.13 -0.59 16.79
N ALA A 56 -19.41 -0.41 17.10
CA ALA A 56 -19.93 0.83 17.68
C ALA A 56 -20.37 0.66 19.13
N THR A 57 -20.53 -0.58 19.60
CA THR A 57 -21.02 -0.89 20.95
C THR A 57 -20.12 -1.89 21.69
N VAL A 58 -20.22 -1.88 23.02
CA VAL A 58 -19.51 -2.83 23.90
C VAL A 58 -19.91 -4.28 23.59
N SER A 59 -21.18 -4.54 23.33
CA SER A 59 -21.69 -5.88 22.99
C SER A 59 -21.09 -6.41 21.68
N GLU A 60 -21.02 -5.57 20.65
CA GLU A 60 -20.36 -5.89 19.38
C GLU A 60 -18.87 -6.16 19.59
N PHE A 61 -18.19 -5.28 20.33
CA PHE A 61 -16.78 -5.42 20.67
C PHE A 61 -16.51 -6.80 21.29
N ILE A 62 -17.24 -7.18 22.35
CA ILE A 62 -17.05 -8.47 23.04
C ILE A 62 -17.22 -9.63 22.05
N LYS A 63 -18.23 -9.56 21.18
CA LYS A 63 -18.51 -10.59 20.19
C LYS A 63 -17.36 -10.74 19.19
N VAL A 64 -16.80 -9.63 18.70
CA VAL A 64 -15.67 -9.62 17.75
C VAL A 64 -14.38 -10.07 18.43
N ALA A 65 -14.04 -9.49 19.59
CA ALA A 65 -12.85 -9.82 20.36
C ALA A 65 -12.79 -11.31 20.70
N LYS A 66 -13.89 -11.92 21.14
CA LYS A 66 -13.97 -13.37 21.40
C LYS A 66 -13.71 -14.23 20.15
N ARG A 67 -14.04 -13.75 18.95
CA ARG A 67 -13.74 -14.49 17.71
C ARG A 67 -12.27 -14.39 17.34
N PHE A 68 -11.70 -13.19 17.43
CA PHE A 68 -10.30 -12.97 17.04
C PHE A 68 -9.33 -13.62 18.04
N LEU A 69 -9.60 -13.51 19.34
CA LEU A 69 -8.76 -14.09 20.41
C LEU A 69 -8.85 -15.62 20.56
N LYS A 70 -9.66 -16.28 19.71
CA LYS A 70 -9.54 -17.74 19.51
C LYS A 70 -8.32 -18.11 18.67
N LEU A 71 -7.78 -17.14 17.93
CA LEU A 71 -6.72 -17.34 16.95
C LEU A 71 -5.41 -16.70 17.39
N THR A 72 -5.48 -15.64 18.22
CA THR A 72 -4.33 -14.92 18.74
C THR A 72 -4.43 -14.65 20.24
N ASP A 73 -3.30 -14.34 20.87
CA ASP A 73 -3.24 -13.95 22.28
C ASP A 73 -3.58 -12.47 22.53
N TRP A 74 -3.50 -11.65 21.49
CA TRP A 74 -3.86 -10.23 21.54
C TRP A 74 -4.55 -9.76 20.26
N ILE A 75 -5.31 -8.68 20.37
CA ILE A 75 -5.90 -7.94 19.25
C ILE A 75 -5.47 -6.49 19.29
N VAL A 76 -5.50 -5.84 18.12
CA VAL A 76 -5.24 -4.41 17.98
C VAL A 76 -6.58 -3.69 17.89
N ILE A 77 -6.72 -2.59 18.63
CA ILE A 77 -7.92 -1.74 18.64
C ILE A 77 -7.48 -0.34 18.23
N GLN A 78 -8.14 0.22 17.23
CA GLN A 78 -7.84 1.57 16.74
C GLN A 78 -9.11 2.42 16.74
N GLU A 79 -8.94 3.72 16.91
CA GLU A 79 -10.01 4.66 16.58
C GLU A 79 -10.38 4.55 15.10
N TYR A 80 -11.66 4.73 14.78
CA TYR A 80 -12.11 4.81 13.39
C TYR A 80 -11.94 6.24 12.86
N ILE A 81 -11.20 6.36 11.76
CA ILE A 81 -11.11 7.59 10.99
C ILE A 81 -11.88 7.39 9.68
N GLU A 82 -12.89 8.22 9.48
CA GLU A 82 -13.63 8.26 8.22
C GLU A 82 -12.82 8.99 7.15
N SER A 83 -12.73 8.39 5.96
CA SER A 83 -12.04 8.94 4.80
C SER A 83 -12.78 8.51 3.53
N ARG A 84 -12.72 9.34 2.49
CA ARG A 84 -13.28 9.01 1.17
C ARG A 84 -12.37 8.09 0.36
N PHE A 85 -11.08 8.18 0.63
CA PHE A 85 -10.04 7.37 0.05
C PHE A 85 -8.89 7.29 1.05
N ASP A 86 -8.02 6.30 0.85
CA ASP A 86 -6.78 6.16 1.59
C ASP A 86 -5.62 6.40 0.63
N TRP A 87 -4.65 7.21 1.04
CA TRP A 87 -3.39 7.31 0.30
C TRP A 87 -2.58 6.04 0.51
N ARG A 88 -1.98 5.52 -0.54
CA ARG A 88 -0.96 4.48 -0.48
C ARG A 88 0.34 5.05 -1.03
N ILE A 89 1.35 5.14 -0.16
CA ILE A 89 2.69 5.60 -0.50
C ILE A 89 3.63 4.41 -0.53
N GLY A 90 4.16 4.09 -1.71
CA GLY A 90 5.22 3.13 -1.87
C GLY A 90 6.55 3.72 -1.44
N VAL A 91 7.29 3.00 -0.62
CA VAL A 91 8.60 3.40 -0.11
C VAL A 91 9.59 2.26 -0.35
N LEU A 92 10.74 2.58 -0.95
CA LEU A 92 11.84 1.64 -1.14
C LEU A 92 13.11 2.26 -0.58
N ASN A 93 13.78 1.56 0.36
CA ASN A 93 15.00 2.07 0.99
C ASN A 93 14.86 3.49 1.57
N GLY A 94 13.69 3.79 2.14
CA GLY A 94 13.39 5.12 2.69
C GLY A 94 13.27 6.24 1.65
N GLN A 95 13.00 5.91 0.39
CA GLN A 95 12.71 6.87 -0.68
C GLN A 95 11.33 6.60 -1.27
N LEU A 96 10.67 7.65 -1.77
CA LEU A 96 9.40 7.52 -2.50
C LEU A 96 9.59 6.62 -3.73
N LEU A 97 8.73 5.62 -3.85
CA LEU A 97 8.68 4.71 -4.98
C LEU A 97 7.49 5.01 -5.89
N TYR A 98 6.28 5.11 -5.32
CA TYR A 98 5.05 5.44 -6.02
C TYR A 98 4.02 6.05 -5.05
N ALA A 99 2.95 6.63 -5.58
CA ALA A 99 1.82 7.09 -4.79
C ALA A 99 0.51 6.83 -5.53
N CYS A 100 -0.50 6.36 -4.81
CA CYS A 100 -1.84 6.16 -5.34
C CYS A 100 -2.92 6.44 -4.28
N ARG A 101 -4.17 6.49 -4.72
CA ARG A 101 -5.35 6.55 -3.86
C ARG A 101 -6.15 5.27 -4.01
N TYR A 102 -6.50 4.67 -2.89
CA TYR A 102 -7.48 3.60 -2.79
C TYR A 102 -8.83 4.22 -2.47
N ILE A 103 -9.70 4.28 -3.47
CA ILE A 103 -11.04 4.87 -3.38
C ILE A 103 -11.98 3.87 -2.71
N ILE A 104 -12.38 4.17 -1.47
CA ILE A 104 -13.21 3.27 -0.68
C ILE A 104 -14.65 3.27 -1.24
N PRO A 105 -15.20 2.12 -1.64
CA PRO A 105 -16.56 2.05 -2.16
C PRO A 105 -17.58 2.54 -1.13
N SER A 106 -18.56 3.34 -1.55
CA SER A 106 -19.54 4.00 -0.66
C SER A 106 -20.33 3.07 0.28
N GLU A 107 -20.43 1.78 -0.03
CA GLU A 107 -21.14 0.78 0.76
C GLU A 107 -20.25 0.06 1.80
N THR A 108 -18.94 0.28 1.78
CA THR A 108 -17.98 -0.47 2.61
C THR A 108 -16.90 0.44 3.20
N PHE A 109 -16.16 -0.02 4.21
CA PHE A 109 -15.03 0.73 4.79
C PHE A 109 -13.69 0.01 4.59
N LYS A 110 -13.67 -1.05 3.76
CA LYS A 110 -12.52 -1.92 3.53
C LYS A 110 -12.08 -1.82 2.07
N ILE A 111 -10.79 -2.06 1.85
CA ILE A 111 -10.16 -2.11 0.51
C ILE A 111 -10.62 -3.36 -0.27
N GLN A 112 -10.97 -4.44 0.43
CA GLN A 112 -11.61 -5.62 -0.13
C GLN A 112 -12.83 -5.97 0.71
N ALA A 113 -13.99 -6.09 0.07
CA ALA A 113 -15.23 -6.45 0.72
C ALA A 113 -16.02 -7.45 -0.13
N SER A 114 -16.70 -8.39 0.52
CA SER A 114 -17.72 -9.19 -0.16
C SER A 114 -19.07 -8.50 0.03
N VAL A 115 -19.64 -8.00 -1.07
CA VAL A 115 -20.98 -7.40 -1.09
C VAL A 115 -21.86 -8.32 -1.94
N ASN A 116 -22.94 -8.85 -1.35
CA ASN A 116 -23.88 -9.76 -2.02
C ASN A 116 -23.25 -11.01 -2.68
N GLY A 117 -22.15 -11.53 -2.12
CA GLY A 117 -21.45 -12.71 -2.67
C GLY A 117 -20.43 -12.41 -3.76
N HIS A 118 -20.28 -11.14 -4.18
CA HIS A 118 -19.24 -10.69 -5.10
C HIS A 118 -18.11 -10.00 -4.34
N ILE A 119 -16.86 -10.21 -4.78
CA ILE A 119 -15.70 -9.47 -4.24
C ILE A 119 -15.68 -8.10 -4.92
N VAL A 120 -15.88 -7.06 -4.13
CA VAL A 120 -15.67 -5.67 -4.56
C VAL A 120 -14.26 -5.29 -4.17
N TYR A 121 -13.47 -4.93 -5.17
CA TYR A 121 -12.15 -4.34 -4.99
C TYR A 121 -12.28 -2.82 -4.94
N CYS A 122 -11.41 -2.21 -4.17
CA CYS A 122 -11.20 -0.78 -4.17
C CYS A 122 -10.66 -0.34 -5.55
N ASP A 123 -11.18 0.76 -6.09
CA ASP A 123 -10.59 1.38 -7.27
C ASP A 123 -9.24 2.00 -6.89
N VAL A 124 -8.23 1.76 -7.73
CA VAL A 124 -6.87 2.27 -7.57
C VAL A 124 -6.67 3.42 -8.55
N GLU A 125 -6.35 4.60 -8.03
CA GLU A 125 -5.98 5.75 -8.82
C GLU A 125 -4.49 6.05 -8.59
N SER A 126 -3.64 5.71 -9.55
CA SER A 126 -2.23 6.16 -9.52
C SER A 126 -2.20 7.68 -9.62
N VAL A 127 -1.42 8.34 -8.75
CA VAL A 127 -1.33 9.80 -8.69
C VAL A 127 0.11 10.22 -8.97
N PRO A 128 0.37 11.10 -9.94
CA PRO A 128 1.73 11.58 -10.19
C PRO A 128 2.22 12.40 -8.98
N VAL A 129 3.54 12.36 -8.74
CA VAL A 129 4.16 12.89 -7.52
C VAL A 129 3.87 14.36 -7.26
N ASP A 130 3.76 15.17 -8.32
CA ASP A 130 3.49 16.60 -8.27
C ASP A 130 2.06 16.96 -7.82
N GLN A 131 1.15 15.97 -7.82
CA GLN A 131 -0.23 16.11 -7.36
C GLN A 131 -0.46 15.53 -5.96
N VAL A 132 0.55 14.90 -5.36
CA VAL A 132 0.46 14.38 -4.00
C VAL A 132 0.92 15.45 -3.02
N PRO A 133 0.13 15.77 -1.96
CA PRO A 133 0.57 16.71 -0.94
C PRO A 133 1.90 16.26 -0.31
N THR A 134 2.84 17.18 -0.16
CA THR A 134 4.19 16.89 0.33
C THR A 134 4.15 16.24 1.72
N GLU A 135 3.24 16.67 2.58
CA GLU A 135 3.06 16.14 3.94
C GLU A 135 2.64 14.65 3.94
N VAL A 136 1.92 14.21 2.91
CA VAL A 136 1.53 12.80 2.74
C VAL A 136 2.75 11.96 2.34
N ILE A 137 3.56 12.46 1.40
CA ILE A 137 4.80 11.81 0.97
C ILE A 137 5.76 11.68 2.15
N ASP A 138 6.00 12.77 2.86
CA ASP A 138 6.94 12.83 3.98
C ASP A 138 6.51 11.86 5.08
N LEU A 139 5.24 11.88 5.48
CA LEU A 139 4.71 10.94 6.47
C LEU A 139 4.85 9.48 6.02
N GLY A 140 4.60 9.20 4.73
CA GLY A 140 4.78 7.88 4.14
C GLY A 140 6.23 7.40 4.25
N ILE A 141 7.18 8.23 3.85
CA ILE A 141 8.62 7.92 3.91
C ILE A 141 9.07 7.72 5.36
N GLU A 142 8.66 8.60 6.29
CA GLU A 142 8.99 8.48 7.71
C GLU A 142 8.44 7.19 8.32
N ALA A 143 7.20 6.83 8.00
CA ALA A 143 6.58 5.60 8.45
C ALA A 143 7.32 4.35 7.92
N GLY A 144 7.69 4.34 6.63
CA GLY A 144 8.50 3.27 6.05
C GLY A 144 9.86 3.13 6.75
N LYS A 145 10.58 4.25 6.94
CA LYS A 145 11.87 4.30 7.65
C LYS A 145 11.77 3.86 9.11
N ALA A 146 10.62 4.07 9.77
CA ALA A 146 10.40 3.60 11.13
C ALA A 146 10.39 2.06 11.22
N ILE A 147 10.03 1.38 10.13
CA ILE A 147 10.08 -0.09 10.01
C ILE A 147 11.47 -0.55 9.58
N GLY A 148 12.03 0.02 8.50
CA GLY A 148 13.35 -0.35 7.99
C GLY A 148 13.66 0.22 6.60
N ASN A 149 14.52 -0.46 5.86
CA ASN A 149 15.00 -0.06 4.53
C ASN A 149 14.46 -0.96 3.40
N GLY A 150 13.39 -1.72 3.65
CA GLY A 150 12.77 -2.60 2.66
C GLY A 150 11.90 -1.87 1.64
N LEU A 151 11.05 -2.66 0.97
CA LEU A 151 9.91 -2.20 0.20
C LEU A 151 8.70 -2.16 1.14
N TYR A 152 8.04 -1.02 1.23
CA TYR A 152 6.86 -0.84 2.07
C TYR A 152 5.75 -0.12 1.30
N GLY A 153 4.50 -0.50 1.53
CA GLY A 153 3.32 0.30 1.19
C GLY A 153 2.73 0.89 2.45
N VAL A 154 2.68 2.21 2.54
CA VAL A 154 2.15 2.92 3.70
C VAL A 154 0.76 3.44 3.38
N ASP A 155 -0.24 2.99 4.14
CA ASP A 155 -1.61 3.47 4.05
C ASP A 155 -1.84 4.63 5.01
N ILE A 156 -2.33 5.75 4.48
CA ILE A 156 -2.53 7.00 5.21
C ILE A 156 -3.97 7.48 4.99
N LYS A 157 -4.66 7.75 6.10
CA LYS A 157 -5.94 8.44 6.09
C LYS A 157 -5.75 9.93 6.32
N GLU A 158 -6.56 10.72 5.62
CA GLU A 158 -6.72 12.15 5.88
C GLU A 158 -8.09 12.44 6.48
N SER A 159 -8.12 13.20 7.57
CA SER A 159 -9.37 13.66 8.19
C SER A 159 -9.16 14.99 8.89
N ASN A 160 -10.02 15.97 8.58
CA ASN A 160 -9.98 17.32 9.14
C ASN A 160 -8.59 17.98 9.04
N GLY A 161 -7.92 17.82 7.89
CA GLY A 161 -6.58 18.36 7.64
C GLY A 161 -5.46 17.69 8.44
N LYS A 162 -5.70 16.52 9.03
CA LYS A 162 -4.71 15.71 9.74
C LYS A 162 -4.50 14.37 9.04
N LEU A 163 -3.25 13.91 9.05
CA LEU A 163 -2.82 12.67 8.41
C LEU A 163 -2.52 11.60 9.46
N TYR A 164 -2.95 10.37 9.20
CA TYR A 164 -2.79 9.24 10.11
C TYR A 164 -2.35 8.00 9.33
N VAL A 165 -1.19 7.46 9.67
CA VAL A 165 -0.79 6.13 9.21
C VAL A 165 -1.72 5.09 9.82
N ILE A 166 -2.32 4.24 8.99
CA ILE A 166 -3.22 3.16 9.43
C ILE A 166 -2.59 1.78 9.29
N GLU A 167 -1.66 1.64 8.34
CA GLU A 167 -0.97 0.39 8.00
C GLU A 167 0.35 0.67 7.27
N VAL A 168 1.31 -0.23 7.44
CA VAL A 168 2.59 -0.28 6.72
C VAL A 168 2.78 -1.75 6.35
N ASN A 169 2.58 -2.06 5.09
CA ASN A 169 2.71 -3.39 4.53
C ASN A 169 4.14 -3.61 4.02
N ASP A 170 4.80 -4.67 4.48
CA ASP A 170 6.17 -5.07 4.09
C ASP A 170 6.22 -5.90 2.81
N ASN A 171 5.06 -6.21 2.22
CA ASN A 171 4.91 -6.77 0.89
C ASN A 171 3.69 -6.14 0.20
N PRO A 172 3.79 -4.87 -0.24
CA PRO A 172 2.66 -4.16 -0.83
C PRO A 172 2.24 -4.76 -2.16
N SER A 173 0.94 -4.71 -2.45
CA SER A 173 0.41 -4.97 -3.79
C SER A 173 0.85 -3.91 -4.79
N LEU A 174 1.20 -4.35 -6.00
CA LEU A 174 1.73 -3.51 -7.10
C LEU A 174 1.05 -3.86 -8.45
N GLU A 175 -0.02 -4.64 -8.44
CA GLU A 175 -0.66 -5.22 -9.64
C GLU A 175 -2.00 -4.56 -9.99
N GLY A 176 -2.46 -3.60 -9.17
CA GLY A 176 -3.76 -2.93 -9.33
C GLY A 176 -3.71 -1.66 -10.17
N GLY A 177 -2.55 -1.34 -10.75
CA GLY A 177 -2.32 -0.09 -11.50
C GLY A 177 -1.75 1.03 -10.64
N GLU A 178 -1.21 0.74 -9.46
CA GLU A 178 -0.53 1.70 -8.59
C GLU A 178 0.60 2.46 -9.31
N ASP A 179 1.26 1.79 -10.26
CA ASP A 179 2.45 2.22 -10.98
C ASP A 179 2.19 2.98 -12.28
N ALA A 180 0.93 3.24 -12.65
CA ALA A 180 0.60 3.82 -13.95
C ALA A 180 1.28 5.18 -14.23
N ASN A 181 1.56 5.99 -13.19
CA ASN A 181 2.35 7.23 -13.29
C ASN A 181 3.84 7.06 -12.93
N TYR A 182 4.29 5.83 -12.70
CA TYR A 182 5.62 5.48 -12.20
C TYR A 182 6.25 4.34 -13.04
N PRO A 183 6.51 4.54 -14.34
CA PRO A 183 6.97 3.47 -15.25
C PRO A 183 8.32 2.85 -14.85
N ASP A 184 9.15 3.59 -14.12
CA ASP A 184 10.44 3.12 -13.61
C ASP A 184 10.35 2.32 -12.29
N MET A 185 9.15 2.15 -11.73
CA MET A 185 8.97 1.55 -10.41
C MET A 185 9.62 0.17 -10.30
N PHE A 186 9.29 -0.76 -11.20
CA PHE A 186 9.83 -2.11 -11.18
C PHE A 186 11.34 -2.13 -11.45
N ARG A 187 11.83 -1.25 -12.33
CA ARG A 187 13.27 -1.07 -12.56
C ARG A 187 13.98 -0.72 -11.26
N ARG A 188 13.47 0.27 -10.51
CA ARG A 188 14.04 0.70 -9.22
C ARG A 188 14.02 -0.42 -8.17
N ILE A 189 12.94 -1.20 -8.09
CA ILE A 189 12.88 -2.38 -7.20
C ILE A 189 13.96 -3.39 -7.55
N VAL A 190 14.06 -3.80 -8.83
CA VAL A 190 15.04 -4.79 -9.28
C VAL A 190 16.47 -4.28 -9.08
N SER A 191 16.75 -3.02 -9.42
CA SER A 191 18.05 -2.39 -9.17
C SER A 191 18.44 -2.45 -7.69
N TYR A 192 17.51 -2.14 -6.78
CA TYR A 192 17.77 -2.21 -5.34
C TYR A 192 18.06 -3.64 -4.86
N LEU A 193 17.30 -4.63 -5.34
CA LEU A 193 17.55 -6.03 -4.99
C LEU A 193 18.91 -6.53 -5.47
N MET A 194 19.37 -6.05 -6.63
CA MET A 194 20.64 -6.45 -7.23
C MET A 194 21.86 -5.73 -6.62
N THR A 195 21.71 -4.46 -6.25
CA THR A 195 22.85 -3.60 -5.90
C THR A 195 22.84 -3.10 -4.47
N GLY A 196 21.70 -3.16 -3.77
CA GLY A 196 21.48 -2.50 -2.50
C GLY A 196 21.33 -0.97 -2.60
N GLU A 197 21.38 -0.41 -3.81
CA GLU A 197 21.24 1.02 -4.06
C GLU A 197 19.91 1.31 -4.76
N THR A 198 19.26 2.40 -4.35
CA THR A 198 18.04 2.91 -5.01
C THR A 198 18.34 3.95 -6.09
N SER A 199 19.61 4.10 -6.47
CA SER A 199 20.06 5.05 -7.47
C SER A 199 19.45 4.77 -8.84
N ASP A 200 19.34 5.81 -9.66
CA ASP A 200 19.10 5.69 -11.09
C ASP A 200 20.32 5.05 -11.75
N TYR A 201 20.44 3.72 -11.58
CA TYR A 201 21.47 2.92 -12.24
C TYR A 201 21.49 3.16 -13.76
N ALA A 202 20.36 3.64 -14.33
CA ALA A 202 20.17 3.97 -15.72
C ALA A 202 21.11 5.08 -16.26
N ASP A 203 21.48 6.10 -15.48
CA ASP A 203 22.38 7.14 -16.01
C ASP A 203 23.82 6.61 -16.21
N GLU A 204 24.22 5.60 -15.43
CA GLU A 204 25.57 5.02 -15.55
C GLU A 204 25.64 3.76 -16.44
N THR A 205 24.58 2.95 -16.51
CA THR A 205 24.61 1.73 -17.33
C THR A 205 24.37 1.95 -18.81
N TRP A 206 23.61 2.96 -19.24
CA TRP A 206 23.54 3.25 -20.68
C TRP A 206 24.91 3.66 -21.24
N LEU A 207 25.68 4.43 -20.49
CA LEU A 207 27.05 4.81 -20.88
C LEU A 207 28.06 3.65 -20.79
N ARG A 208 27.84 2.66 -19.93
CA ARG A 208 28.71 1.47 -19.81
C ARG A 208 28.33 0.31 -20.74
N ALA A 209 27.05 0.12 -21.04
CA ALA A 209 26.56 -0.89 -21.97
C ALA A 209 26.86 -0.52 -23.44
N ILE A 210 27.01 0.78 -23.70
CA ILE A 210 27.48 1.32 -24.97
C ILE A 210 28.96 1.71 -24.81
N GLY A 211 29.82 0.74 -24.49
CA GLY A 211 31.24 0.91 -24.78
C GLY A 211 31.45 1.21 -26.27
N PRO A 212 32.61 1.74 -26.71
CA PRO A 212 32.89 2.00 -28.13
C PRO A 212 32.81 0.75 -29.03
N TYR A 213 32.59 -0.42 -28.43
CA TYR A 213 32.33 -1.71 -29.06
C TYR A 213 31.11 -2.31 -28.36
N GLY A 214 30.01 -2.52 -29.09
CA GLY A 214 28.73 -3.01 -28.55
C GLY A 214 28.82 -4.39 -27.89
N PHE A 215 27.80 -4.73 -27.09
CA PHE A 215 27.54 -6.00 -26.39
C PHE A 215 28.53 -7.16 -26.68
N GLU A 216 29.57 -7.30 -25.85
CA GLU A 216 30.32 -8.55 -25.73
C GLU A 216 29.67 -9.45 -24.67
N GLY A 217 28.95 -10.46 -25.14
CA GLY A 217 28.43 -11.57 -24.33
C GLY A 217 28.24 -12.79 -25.22
N GLU A 218 28.27 -14.00 -24.63
CA GLU A 218 28.32 -15.30 -25.32
C GLU A 218 27.08 -15.65 -26.19
N TYR A 219 26.14 -14.72 -26.30
CA TYR A 219 24.96 -14.77 -27.18
C TYR A 219 24.82 -13.51 -28.07
N GLY A 220 25.90 -12.75 -28.27
CA GLY A 220 25.89 -11.53 -29.08
C GLY A 220 25.60 -11.82 -30.55
N LEU A 221 24.50 -11.27 -31.07
CA LEU A 221 24.28 -11.15 -32.50
C LEU A 221 25.36 -10.22 -33.05
N GLY A 222 26.30 -10.82 -33.78
CA GLY A 222 27.39 -10.12 -34.45
C GLY A 222 26.91 -8.95 -35.29
N ALA A 223 27.74 -7.91 -35.32
CA ALA A 223 27.53 -6.68 -36.06
C ALA A 223 27.05 -6.94 -37.50
N ASP A 224 25.90 -6.38 -37.84
CA ASP A 224 25.57 -5.90 -39.18
C ASP A 224 24.36 -4.95 -39.08
N ALA A 225 24.61 -3.70 -38.66
CA ALA A 225 23.67 -2.62 -38.85
C ALA A 225 23.92 -1.97 -40.22
N ALA A 226 23.49 -2.66 -41.29
CA ALA A 226 23.24 -2.00 -42.56
C ALA A 226 22.03 -1.07 -42.39
N PHE A 227 22.26 0.24 -42.55
CA PHE A 227 21.21 1.25 -42.58
C PHE A 227 20.21 0.92 -43.69
N ALA A 228 19.02 0.44 -43.32
CA ALA A 228 17.86 0.38 -44.20
C ALA A 228 16.91 1.51 -43.81
N GLN A 229 16.89 2.57 -44.61
CA GLN A 229 15.80 3.53 -44.63
C GLN A 229 14.55 2.81 -45.13
N GLY A 230 13.51 2.77 -44.31
CA GLY A 230 12.19 2.26 -44.68
C GLY A 230 11.13 2.98 -43.87
N GLU A 231 10.29 3.75 -44.54
CA GLU A 231 9.13 4.43 -43.97
C GLU A 231 8.19 3.40 -43.32
N ALA A 232 7.94 3.54 -42.02
CA ALA A 232 6.94 2.74 -41.31
C ALA A 232 5.71 3.60 -41.03
N THR A 233 4.63 3.27 -41.71
CA THR A 233 3.27 3.77 -41.49
C THR A 233 2.81 3.48 -40.06
N VAL A 234 2.23 4.50 -39.41
CA VAL A 234 1.66 4.43 -38.07
C VAL A 234 0.33 3.69 -38.12
N GLU A 235 0.24 2.53 -37.48
CA GLU A 235 -1.02 1.91 -37.08
C GLU A 235 -1.08 1.91 -35.53
N ASN A 236 -2.00 2.73 -35.00
CA ASN A 236 -2.30 2.84 -33.57
C ASN A 236 -3.28 1.72 -33.18
N ASP A 237 -2.79 0.64 -32.60
CA ASP A 237 -3.66 -0.31 -31.90
C ASP A 237 -3.67 -0.02 -30.39
N VAL A 238 -4.70 0.74 -30.01
CA VAL A 238 -5.12 0.96 -28.63
C VAL A 238 -5.78 -0.33 -28.12
N TYR A 239 -5.11 -1.08 -27.24
CA TYR A 239 -5.73 -2.21 -26.54
C TYR A 239 -6.74 -1.69 -25.50
N SER A 240 -7.99 -1.51 -25.92
CA SER A 240 -9.10 -1.31 -24.99
C SER A 240 -9.67 -2.65 -24.55
N TYR A 241 -9.52 -3.02 -23.28
CA TYR A 241 -10.30 -4.12 -22.71
C TYR A 241 -11.71 -3.60 -22.38
N LYS A 242 -12.65 -3.78 -23.31
CA LYS A 242 -14.08 -3.73 -22.99
C LYS A 242 -14.51 -5.11 -22.52
N ILE A 243 -14.89 -5.22 -21.26
CA ILE A 243 -15.58 -6.40 -20.72
C ILE A 243 -17.05 -6.26 -21.07
N ASP A 244 -17.56 -7.21 -21.85
CA ASP A 244 -18.96 -7.30 -22.26
C ASP A 244 -19.80 -7.94 -21.14
N PHE A 245 -20.84 -7.25 -20.69
CA PHE A 245 -21.80 -7.71 -19.68
C PHE A 245 -23.06 -8.30 -20.32
N SER A 246 -22.88 -9.20 -21.28
CA SER A 246 -23.97 -9.99 -21.82
C SER A 246 -23.66 -11.48 -21.71
N GLU A 247 -24.06 -12.08 -20.60
CA GLU A 247 -24.82 -13.35 -20.57
C GLU A 247 -25.12 -13.79 -19.11
N LYS A 248 -26.40 -13.66 -18.76
CA LYS A 248 -27.25 -14.38 -17.79
C LYS A 248 -26.67 -14.96 -16.49
#